data_AF-A0A959J6X0-F1
#
_entry.id   AF-A0A959J6X0-F1
#
_cell.length_a   1.000
_cell.length_b   1.000
_cell.length_c   1.000
_cell.angle_alpha   90.00
_cell.angle_beta   90.00
_cell.angle_gamma   90.00
#
_symmetry.space_group_name_H-M   'P 1'
#
loop_
_entity.id
_entity.type
_entity.pdbx_description
1 polymer ?
#
loop_
_entity_poly.entity_id
_entity_poly.type
_entity_poly.pdbx_seq_one_letter_code
_entity_poly.pdbx_strand_id
1 'polypeptide(L)'
;GWAGIEIRETLDTYSKAAQLKTQLGSFVHRVVRTTTGGYAISKQLFRIGHHWLRLVRTGDSFVGYTSPNGVNWFFAFQSTINMNDCVYVGLFTEGNSVNMETTAVFEDVDIIDNQNQGFSAPIQVPGDISSEGKGDIDINLFPNPTDKILNIGFNKITGQKMTLEILDINGKRFYFKTIEGDIFNLDIDLQEIGMPAGLYQLNIRYEDFVVSKRFVKGK
;
A
#
# COMPACT_ATOMS: atom_id res chain seq x y z
N GLY A 1 21.80 -4.30 -6.04
CA GLY A 1 21.65 -3.34 -4.94
C GLY A 1 20.93 -3.99 -3.79
N TRP A 2 20.35 -3.20 -2.89
CA TRP A 2 19.60 -3.64 -1.71
C TRP A 2 18.11 -3.45 -1.93
N ALA A 3 17.30 -4.21 -1.21
CA ALA A 3 15.86 -4.05 -1.15
C ALA A 3 15.37 -4.20 0.30
N GLY A 4 14.34 -3.46 0.67
CA GLY A 4 13.94 -3.42 2.07
C GLY A 4 12.62 -2.71 2.36
N ILE A 5 12.36 -2.60 3.66
CA ILE A 5 11.22 -1.89 4.24
C ILE A 5 11.71 -0.69 5.04
N GLU A 6 10.95 0.39 4.99
CA GLU A 6 11.25 1.65 5.66
C GLU A 6 10.03 2.20 6.39
N ILE A 7 10.26 2.77 7.57
CA ILE A 7 9.39 3.78 8.17
C ILE A 7 10.18 5.09 8.22
N ARG A 8 9.67 6.15 7.60
CA ARG A 8 10.32 7.47 7.51
C ARG A 8 9.36 8.60 7.85
N GLU A 9 9.88 9.67 8.45
CA GLU A 9 9.03 10.79 8.89
C GLU A 9 8.49 11.63 7.73
N THR A 10 9.35 11.99 6.76
CA THR A 10 9.00 12.84 5.60
C THR A 10 9.62 12.32 4.32
N LEU A 11 9.13 12.77 3.17
CA LEU A 11 9.71 12.44 1.86
C LEU A 11 10.99 13.22 1.53
N ASP A 12 11.37 14.19 2.36
CA ASP A 12 12.60 14.98 2.16
C ASP A 12 13.85 14.11 2.23
N THR A 13 14.89 14.52 1.52
CA THR A 13 16.20 13.91 1.65
C THR A 13 16.67 13.98 3.10
N TYR A 14 17.32 12.92 3.57
CA TYR A 14 17.88 12.86 4.93
C TYR A 14 16.85 12.92 6.08
N SER A 15 15.59 12.58 5.82
CA SER A 15 14.54 12.44 6.84
C SER A 15 14.84 11.31 7.84
N LYS A 16 14.37 11.46 9.09
CA LYS A 16 14.48 10.40 10.11
C LYS A 16 13.83 9.12 9.59
N ALA A 17 14.49 7.99 9.80
CA ALA A 17 14.05 6.72 9.23
C ALA A 17 14.52 5.52 10.06
N ALA A 18 13.74 4.44 10.01
CA ALA A 18 14.12 3.12 10.45
C ALA A 18 13.95 2.15 9.28
N GLN A 19 15.01 1.42 8.92
CA GLN A 19 15.05 0.59 7.73
C GLN A 19 15.63 -0.79 8.05
N LEU A 20 15.08 -1.81 7.38
CA LEU A 20 15.72 -3.11 7.21
C LEU A 20 15.86 -3.39 5.72
N LYS A 21 17.03 -3.86 5.29
CA LYS A 21 17.28 -4.21 3.88
C LYS A 21 18.15 -5.45 3.75
N THR A 22 17.98 -6.16 2.65
CA THR A 22 18.70 -7.40 2.35
C THR A 22 19.11 -7.47 0.89
N GLN A 23 20.07 -8.34 0.63
CA GLN A 23 20.52 -8.79 -0.68
C GLN A 23 20.27 -10.29 -0.87
N LEU A 24 19.45 -10.90 0.01
CA LEU A 24 19.25 -12.35 0.12
C LEU A 24 20.55 -13.13 0.43
N GLY A 25 21.58 -12.44 0.92
CA GLY A 25 22.84 -13.04 1.39
C GLY A 25 22.80 -13.41 2.88
N SER A 26 23.99 -13.51 3.49
CA SER A 26 24.14 -13.87 4.91
C SER A 26 23.78 -12.73 5.88
N PHE A 27 23.60 -11.51 5.38
CA PHE A 27 23.39 -10.33 6.21
C PHE A 27 22.10 -9.60 5.86
N VAL A 28 21.39 -9.19 6.91
CA VAL A 28 20.40 -8.12 6.84
C VAL A 28 21.03 -6.85 7.40
N HIS A 29 20.81 -5.73 6.73
CA HIS A 29 21.27 -4.43 7.19
C HIS A 29 20.13 -3.71 7.91
N ARG A 30 20.45 -3.19 9.08
CA ARG A 30 19.63 -2.22 9.80
C ARG A 30 20.21 -0.84 9.55
N VAL A 31 19.40 0.11 9.10
CA VAL A 31 19.80 1.51 8.95
C VAL A 31 18.83 2.38 9.73
N VAL A 32 19.34 3.26 10.59
CA VAL A 32 18.51 4.20 11.35
C VAL A 32 19.10 5.59 11.29
N ARG A 33 18.23 6.58 11.09
CA ARG A 33 18.54 7.99 11.23
C ARG A 33 17.62 8.59 12.28
N THR A 34 18.20 9.06 13.39
CA THR A 34 17.46 9.62 14.53
C THR A 34 17.22 11.13 14.42
N THR A 35 17.96 11.82 13.55
CA THR A 35 17.89 13.28 13.39
C THR A 35 17.88 13.64 11.91
N THR A 36 16.93 14.48 11.50
CA THR A 36 16.84 15.00 10.12
C THR A 36 18.13 15.73 9.76
N GLY A 37 18.69 15.43 8.58
CA GLY A 37 20.00 15.94 8.16
C GLY A 37 21.21 15.32 8.87
N GLY A 38 21.02 14.50 9.92
CA GLY A 38 22.09 13.85 10.67
C GLY A 38 22.75 12.67 9.94
N TYR A 39 23.55 11.87 10.64
CA TYR A 39 24.10 10.64 10.05
C TYR A 39 23.11 9.48 10.15
N ALA A 40 23.04 8.65 9.11
CA ALA A 40 22.39 7.34 9.20
C ALA A 40 23.39 6.31 9.73
N ILE A 41 22.99 5.54 10.74
CA ILE A 41 23.79 4.50 11.35
C ILE A 41 23.36 3.14 10.76
N SER A 42 24.23 2.57 9.93
CA SER A 42 24.08 1.24 9.37
C SER A 42 24.77 0.19 10.25
N LYS A 43 24.11 -0.95 10.46
CA LYS A 43 24.69 -2.14 11.11
C LYS A 43 24.33 -3.39 10.33
N GLN A 44 25.29 -4.31 10.20
CA GLN A 44 25.08 -5.62 9.62
C GLN A 44 24.66 -6.62 10.70
N LEU A 45 23.66 -7.43 10.39
CA LEU A 45 23.14 -8.48 11.26
C LEU A 45 23.31 -9.81 10.53
N PHE A 46 24.08 -10.74 11.13
CA PHE A 46 24.25 -12.09 10.58
C PHE A 46 22.91 -12.84 10.70
N ARG A 47 22.26 -13.07 9.55
CA ARG A 47 20.88 -13.52 9.40
C ARG A 47 20.75 -14.35 8.11
N ILE A 48 21.52 -15.43 8.02
CA ILE A 48 21.53 -16.31 6.84
C ILE A 48 20.13 -16.89 6.59
N GLY A 49 19.64 -16.73 5.37
CA GLY A 49 18.31 -17.22 4.98
C GLY A 49 17.15 -16.45 5.61
N HIS A 50 17.37 -15.25 6.19
CA HIS A 50 16.25 -14.41 6.61
C HIS A 50 15.84 -13.50 5.45
N HIS A 51 14.73 -13.84 4.81
CA HIS A 51 14.17 -13.13 3.66
C HIS A 51 13.02 -12.20 4.06
N TRP A 52 12.41 -12.47 5.21
CA TRP A 52 11.28 -11.71 5.73
C TRP A 52 11.73 -10.61 6.67
N LEU A 53 11.19 -9.42 6.47
CA LEU A 53 11.51 -8.23 7.25
C LEU A 53 10.24 -7.70 7.90
N ARG A 54 10.35 -7.19 9.12
CA ARG A 54 9.23 -6.54 9.82
C ARG A 54 9.73 -5.36 10.63
N LEU A 55 9.02 -4.25 10.55
CA LEU A 55 9.20 -3.09 11.41
C LEU A 55 7.91 -2.86 12.20
N VAL A 56 8.04 -2.63 13.50
CA VAL A 56 6.95 -2.32 14.41
C VAL A 56 7.24 -0.97 15.05
N ARG A 57 6.30 -0.05 14.99
CA ARG A 57 6.36 1.25 15.66
C ARG A 57 5.36 1.28 16.81
N THR A 58 5.78 1.79 17.97
CA THR A 58 4.90 2.10 19.10
C THR A 58 5.35 3.43 19.69
N GLY A 59 4.60 4.50 19.40
CA GLY A 59 5.06 5.86 19.65
C GLY A 59 6.39 6.13 18.96
N ASP A 60 7.41 6.51 19.74
CA ASP A 60 8.77 6.74 19.25
C ASP A 60 9.66 5.49 19.25
N SER A 61 9.15 4.34 19.70
CA SER A 61 9.92 3.09 19.71
C SER A 61 9.75 2.32 18.41
N PHE A 62 10.87 2.03 17.74
CA PHE A 62 10.94 1.25 16.52
C PHE A 62 11.65 -0.07 16.80
N VAL A 63 10.98 -1.18 16.51
CA VAL A 63 11.52 -2.53 16.66
C VAL A 63 11.55 -3.24 15.32
N GLY A 64 12.72 -3.73 14.94
CA GLY A 64 12.91 -4.53 13.74
C GLY A 64 12.99 -6.01 14.07
N TYR A 65 12.38 -6.82 13.21
CA TYR A 65 12.48 -8.27 13.24
C TYR A 65 12.85 -8.81 11.85
N THR A 66 13.48 -9.97 11.82
CA THR A 66 13.73 -10.72 10.59
C THR A 66 13.28 -12.16 10.77
N SER A 67 12.89 -12.82 9.68
CA SER A 67 12.44 -14.21 9.72
C SER A 67 12.91 -14.98 8.48
N PRO A 68 13.23 -16.28 8.63
CA PRO A 68 13.45 -17.15 7.49
C PRO A 68 12.16 -17.59 6.79
N ASN A 69 11.01 -17.53 7.46
CA ASN A 69 9.77 -18.18 6.98
C ASN A 69 8.49 -17.34 7.14
N GLY A 70 8.58 -16.10 7.59
CA GLY A 70 7.42 -15.21 7.80
C GLY A 70 6.59 -15.54 9.04
N VAL A 71 6.90 -16.64 9.75
CA VAL A 71 6.14 -17.14 10.92
C VAL A 71 6.94 -16.96 12.21
N ASN A 72 8.20 -17.42 12.23
CA ASN A 72 9.09 -17.32 13.39
C ASN A 72 9.94 -16.05 13.29
N TRP A 73 9.66 -15.07 14.12
CA TRP A 73 10.30 -13.75 14.06
C TRP A 73 11.42 -13.61 15.08
N PHE A 74 12.59 -13.19 14.61
CA PHE A 74 13.77 -12.98 15.42
C PHE A 74 14.05 -11.49 15.57
N PHE A 75 14.33 -11.06 16.80
CA PHE A 75 14.71 -9.68 17.06
C PHE A 75 15.93 -9.27 16.23
N ALA A 76 15.84 -8.11 15.59
CA ALA A 76 16.92 -7.52 14.80
C ALA A 76 17.50 -6.29 15.49
N PHE A 77 16.64 -5.33 15.87
CA PHE A 77 17.06 -4.14 16.61
C PHE A 77 15.90 -3.44 17.30
N GLN A 78 16.24 -2.55 18.22
CA GLN A 78 15.33 -1.53 18.74
C GLN A 78 16.01 -0.16 18.65
N SER A 79 15.23 0.89 18.38
CA SER A 79 15.70 2.28 18.41
C SER A 79 14.57 3.20 18.81
N THR A 80 14.87 4.18 19.66
CA THR A 80 13.97 5.31 19.88
C THR A 80 14.27 6.38 18.83
N ILE A 81 13.26 6.77 18.06
CA ILE A 81 13.34 7.81 17.03
C ILE A 81 12.11 8.70 17.23
N ASN A 82 12.32 9.94 17.67
CA ASN A 82 11.22 10.87 17.84
C ASN A 82 10.71 11.31 16.45
N MET A 83 9.52 10.85 16.07
CA MET A 83 8.87 11.18 14.80
C MET A 83 7.48 11.76 15.02
N ASN A 84 7.00 12.54 14.06
CA ASN A 84 5.59 12.93 14.00
C ASN A 84 4.64 11.70 14.04
N ASP A 85 3.39 11.91 14.42
CA ASP A 85 2.38 10.85 14.45
C ASP A 85 2.21 10.20 13.07
N CYS A 86 2.00 11.04 12.04
CA CYS A 86 1.98 10.62 10.65
C CYS A 86 3.41 10.35 10.14
N VAL A 87 3.60 9.17 9.55
CA VAL A 87 4.85 8.73 8.93
C VAL A 87 4.53 8.01 7.62
N TYR A 88 5.54 7.89 6.76
CA TYR A 88 5.46 7.05 5.58
C TYR A 88 6.03 5.68 5.88
N VAL A 89 5.31 4.65 5.45
CA VAL A 89 5.76 3.26 5.47
C VAL A 89 5.84 2.77 4.04
N GLY A 90 6.85 1.99 3.69
CA GLY A 90 6.98 1.54 2.31
C GLY A 90 8.13 0.59 2.04
N LEU A 91 8.14 0.14 0.79
CA LEU A 91 9.17 -0.68 0.18
C LEU A 91 10.18 0.23 -0.52
N PHE A 92 11.45 -0.16 -0.55
CA PHE A 92 12.46 0.59 -1.27
C PHE A 92 13.53 -0.31 -1.88
N THR A 93 14.18 0.20 -2.93
CA THR A 93 15.40 -0.37 -3.52
C THR A 93 16.52 0.66 -3.51
N GLU A 94 17.76 0.18 -3.47
CA GLU A 94 18.96 1.02 -3.41
C GLU A 94 20.08 0.40 -4.25
N GLY A 95 20.67 1.16 -5.18
CA GLY A 95 21.85 0.73 -5.93
C GLY A 95 23.08 0.60 -5.02
N ASN A 96 24.02 -0.30 -5.36
CA ASN A 96 25.30 -0.39 -4.62
C ASN A 96 26.27 0.75 -4.96
N SER A 97 25.99 1.47 -6.04
CA SER A 97 26.78 2.59 -6.53
C SER A 97 25.87 3.57 -7.28
N VAL A 98 26.37 4.77 -7.51
CA VAL A 98 25.73 5.76 -8.38
C VAL A 98 25.50 5.14 -9.77
N ASN A 99 24.35 5.41 -10.38
CA ASN A 99 23.92 4.91 -11.70
C ASN A 99 23.76 3.38 -11.81
N MET A 100 23.66 2.65 -10.69
CA MET A 100 23.34 1.22 -10.72
C MET A 100 21.84 1.00 -10.53
N GLU A 101 21.19 0.41 -11.53
CA GLU A 101 19.81 -0.05 -11.40
C GLU A 101 19.73 -1.26 -10.46
N THR A 102 18.64 -1.34 -9.69
CA THR A 102 18.37 -2.47 -8.80
C THR A 102 16.91 -2.84 -8.88
N THR A 103 16.66 -4.06 -9.33
CA THR A 103 15.33 -4.67 -9.36
C THR A 103 15.20 -5.61 -8.17
N ALA A 104 14.05 -5.56 -7.51
CA ALA A 104 13.69 -6.46 -6.43
C ALA A 104 12.22 -6.83 -6.54
N VAL A 105 11.89 -8.06 -6.14
CA VAL A 105 10.52 -8.56 -6.05
C VAL A 105 10.15 -8.61 -4.57
N PHE A 106 8.97 -8.08 -4.25
CA PHE A 106 8.39 -8.14 -2.91
C PHE A 106 7.10 -8.94 -3.00
N GLU A 107 6.93 -9.90 -2.10
CA GLU A 107 5.78 -10.79 -2.02
C GLU A 107 5.26 -10.79 -0.57
N ASP A 108 3.99 -11.16 -0.38
CA ASP A 108 3.35 -11.31 0.93
C ASP A 108 3.52 -10.08 1.84
N VAL A 109 3.24 -8.90 1.27
CA VAL A 109 3.37 -7.61 1.95
C VAL A 109 2.09 -7.31 2.73
N ASP A 110 2.24 -7.05 4.03
CA ASP A 110 1.13 -6.68 4.91
C ASP A 110 1.49 -5.45 5.76
N ILE A 111 0.50 -4.62 6.04
CA ILE A 111 0.60 -3.45 6.90
C ILE A 111 -0.53 -3.54 7.93
N ILE A 112 -0.14 -3.74 9.18
CA ILE A 112 -1.09 -3.96 10.28
C ILE A 112 -1.14 -2.71 11.15
N ASP A 113 -2.33 -2.13 11.27
CA ASP A 113 -2.63 -1.06 12.22
C ASP A 113 -3.45 -1.63 13.38
N ASN A 114 -2.77 -1.84 14.51
CA ASN A 114 -3.42 -2.35 15.73
C ASN A 114 -4.18 -1.26 16.51
N GLN A 115 -4.21 -0.01 16.03
CA GLN A 115 -4.78 1.14 16.72
C GLN A 115 -5.87 1.87 15.91
N ASN A 116 -6.24 1.35 14.73
CA ASN A 116 -7.29 1.91 13.86
C ASN A 116 -7.11 3.42 13.55
N GLN A 117 -5.87 3.90 13.53
CA GLN A 117 -5.51 5.29 13.18
C GLN A 117 -5.59 5.56 11.68
N GLY A 118 -5.75 4.51 10.87
CA GLY A 118 -6.03 4.61 9.45
C GLY A 118 -4.77 4.87 8.62
N PHE A 119 -4.68 4.22 7.47
CA PHE A 119 -3.64 4.47 6.50
C PHE A 119 -4.07 5.58 5.55
N SER A 120 -3.29 6.65 5.47
CA SER A 120 -3.41 7.62 4.39
C SER A 120 -2.36 7.26 3.34
N ALA A 121 -2.79 6.78 2.17
CA ALA A 121 -1.89 6.71 1.03
C ALA A 121 -1.42 8.15 0.71
N PRO A 122 -0.14 8.37 0.38
CA PRO A 122 0.26 9.65 -0.19
C PRO A 122 -0.70 9.97 -1.34
N ILE A 123 -1.25 11.18 -1.36
CA ILE A 123 -2.00 11.68 -2.50
C ILE A 123 -1.02 11.66 -3.68
N GLN A 124 -1.07 10.62 -4.50
CA GLN A 124 -0.44 10.65 -5.80
C GLN A 124 -1.15 11.75 -6.56
N VAL A 125 -0.43 12.84 -6.86
CA VAL A 125 -0.79 13.70 -7.99
C VAL A 125 -1.00 12.74 -9.17
N PRO A 126 -2.10 12.83 -9.95
CA PRO A 126 -2.25 12.04 -11.16
C PRO A 126 -1.15 12.44 -12.16
N GLY A 127 0.04 11.87 -12.00
CA GLY A 127 1.00 11.68 -13.05
C GLY A 127 0.72 10.32 -13.64
N ASP A 128 0.54 10.30 -14.96
CA ASP A 128 0.14 9.13 -15.75
C ASP A 128 0.81 7.85 -15.24
N ILE A 129 0.01 6.98 -14.63
CA ILE A 129 0.38 5.59 -14.38
C ILE A 129 0.25 4.89 -15.74
N SER A 130 1.32 4.91 -16.52
CA SER A 130 1.53 3.89 -17.55
C SER A 130 2.29 2.74 -16.91
N SER A 131 1.57 1.83 -16.25
CA SER A 131 2.07 0.53 -15.85
C SER A 131 2.10 -0.39 -17.07
N GLU A 132 3.22 -0.39 -17.82
CA GLU A 132 3.49 -1.49 -18.75
C GLU A 132 3.78 -2.77 -17.93
N GLY A 133 2.77 -3.62 -17.75
CA GLY A 133 2.98 -4.94 -17.14
C GLY A 133 1.71 -5.69 -16.74
N LYS A 134 1.06 -6.35 -17.72
CA LYS A 134 0.10 -7.47 -17.59
C LYS A 134 -1.03 -7.31 -16.55
N GLY A 135 -2.17 -6.83 -17.04
CA GLY A 135 -3.48 -6.94 -16.39
C GLY A 135 -4.09 -5.61 -15.94
N ASP A 136 -3.88 -4.52 -16.70
CA ASP A 136 -4.56 -3.24 -16.44
C ASP A 136 -6.06 -3.38 -16.65
N ILE A 137 -6.79 -3.62 -15.55
CA ILE A 137 -8.23 -3.40 -15.54
C ILE A 137 -8.44 -1.88 -15.45
N ASP A 138 -8.64 -1.24 -16.60
CA ASP A 138 -9.12 0.13 -16.63
C ASP A 138 -10.63 0.15 -16.31
N ILE A 139 -11.00 0.99 -15.34
CA ILE A 139 -12.37 1.13 -14.84
C ILE A 139 -12.78 2.59 -14.96
N ASN A 140 -13.87 2.80 -15.68
CA ASN A 140 -14.43 4.12 -15.94
C ASN A 140 -15.80 4.25 -15.27
N LEU A 141 -15.96 5.30 -14.46
CA LEU A 141 -17.21 5.63 -13.78
C LEU A 141 -17.88 6.80 -14.49
N PHE A 142 -19.12 6.61 -14.92
CA PHE A 142 -19.88 7.67 -15.56
C PHE A 142 -21.39 7.56 -15.29
N PRO A 143 -22.09 8.70 -15.19
CA PRO A 143 -21.54 10.04 -15.02
C PRO A 143 -20.94 10.22 -13.61
N ASN A 144 -20.02 11.17 -13.45
CA ASN A 144 -19.53 11.60 -12.14
C ASN A 144 -19.47 13.13 -12.12
N PRO A 145 -20.36 13.84 -11.38
CA PRO A 145 -21.35 13.31 -10.41
C PRO A 145 -22.50 12.47 -11.03
N THR A 146 -23.14 11.63 -10.23
CA THR A 146 -24.37 10.88 -10.59
C THR A 146 -25.44 10.98 -9.51
N ASP A 147 -26.72 11.02 -9.89
CA ASP A 147 -27.85 11.06 -8.93
C ASP A 147 -28.44 9.67 -8.69
N LYS A 148 -28.66 8.90 -9.77
CA LYS A 148 -29.42 7.65 -9.74
C LYS A 148 -28.58 6.44 -10.11
N ILE A 149 -28.03 6.42 -11.32
CA ILE A 149 -27.35 5.26 -11.87
C ILE A 149 -25.86 5.56 -11.99
N LEU A 150 -25.04 4.73 -11.37
CA LEU A 150 -23.60 4.71 -11.61
C LEU A 150 -23.31 3.63 -12.65
N ASN A 151 -22.85 4.02 -13.83
CA ASN A 151 -22.37 3.07 -14.83
C ASN A 151 -20.87 2.84 -14.60
N ILE A 152 -20.48 1.57 -14.59
CA ILE A 152 -19.12 1.10 -14.42
C ILE A 152 -18.71 0.42 -15.73
N GLY A 153 -17.87 1.08 -16.51
CA GLY A 153 -17.26 0.51 -17.71
C GLY A 153 -15.98 -0.24 -17.38
N PHE A 154 -15.80 -1.41 -17.98
CA PHE A 154 -14.62 -2.25 -17.82
C PHE A 154 -13.89 -2.42 -19.16
N ASN A 155 -12.56 -2.35 -19.14
CA ASN A 155 -11.78 -2.86 -20.27
C ASN A 155 -11.71 -4.40 -20.17
N LYS A 156 -12.68 -5.07 -20.82
CA LYS A 156 -12.86 -6.54 -20.96
C LYS A 156 -12.30 -7.38 -19.80
N ILE A 157 -13.17 -7.69 -18.83
CA ILE A 157 -12.93 -8.73 -17.84
C ILE A 157 -13.62 -10.02 -18.33
N THR A 158 -12.89 -11.11 -18.50
CA THR A 158 -13.42 -12.39 -19.06
C THR A 158 -13.32 -13.52 -18.03
N GLY A 159 -14.45 -14.16 -17.71
CA GLY A 159 -14.50 -15.48 -17.07
C GLY A 159 -14.19 -15.55 -15.57
N GLN A 160 -14.15 -14.43 -14.84
CA GLN A 160 -13.64 -14.40 -13.47
C GLN A 160 -14.62 -13.83 -12.45
N LYS A 161 -14.41 -14.20 -11.18
CA LYS A 161 -15.14 -13.68 -10.02
C LYS A 161 -14.56 -12.34 -9.58
N MET A 162 -15.42 -11.34 -9.42
CA MET A 162 -15.05 -10.05 -8.86
C MET A 162 -16.04 -9.63 -7.77
N THR A 163 -15.55 -8.86 -6.81
CA THR A 163 -16.37 -8.29 -5.73
C THR A 163 -16.37 -6.78 -5.83
N LEU A 164 -17.55 -6.17 -5.71
CA LEU A 164 -17.76 -4.74 -5.72
C LEU A 164 -18.25 -4.31 -4.36
N GLU A 165 -17.71 -3.22 -3.85
CA GLU A 165 -18.09 -2.64 -2.58
C GLU A 165 -18.16 -1.11 -2.70
N ILE A 166 -19.25 -0.51 -2.22
CA ILE A 166 -19.36 0.96 -2.13
C ILE A 166 -19.37 1.37 -0.66
N LEU A 167 -18.45 2.27 -0.30
CA LEU A 167 -18.27 2.82 1.03
C LEU A 167 -18.49 4.35 1.01
N ASP A 168 -19.02 4.91 2.11
CA ASP A 168 -18.92 6.35 2.35
C ASP A 168 -17.54 6.76 2.90
N ILE A 169 -17.33 8.06 3.08
CA ILE A 169 -16.07 8.61 3.63
C ILE A 169 -15.74 8.14 5.06
N ASN A 170 -16.72 7.61 5.79
CA ASN A 170 -16.54 7.08 7.14
C ASN A 170 -16.34 5.55 7.13
N GLY A 171 -16.26 4.93 5.95
CA GLY A 171 -16.11 3.49 5.77
C GLY A 171 -17.41 2.70 5.92
N LYS A 172 -18.58 3.35 6.02
CA LYS A 172 -19.87 2.63 6.04
C LYS A 172 -20.16 2.04 4.68
N ARG A 173 -20.40 0.73 4.64
CA ARG A 173 -20.76 0.01 3.41
C ARG A 173 -22.22 0.18 3.03
N PHE A 174 -22.45 0.61 1.79
CA PHE A 174 -23.78 0.74 1.17
C PHE A 174 -24.07 -0.34 0.14
N TYR A 175 -23.05 -0.86 -0.54
CA TYR A 175 -23.21 -1.87 -1.57
C TYR A 175 -22.15 -2.95 -1.42
N PHE A 176 -22.54 -4.20 -1.65
CA PHE A 176 -21.62 -5.33 -1.77
C PHE A 176 -22.21 -6.35 -2.75
N LYS A 177 -21.48 -6.72 -3.80
CA LYS A 177 -21.92 -7.73 -4.76
C LYS A 177 -20.74 -8.51 -5.31
N THR A 178 -20.89 -9.83 -5.37
CA THR A 178 -19.99 -10.71 -6.12
C THR A 178 -20.62 -11.00 -7.48
N ILE A 179 -19.86 -10.82 -8.55
CA ILE A 179 -20.28 -11.13 -9.92
C ILE A 179 -19.24 -12.04 -10.58
N GLU A 180 -19.69 -12.87 -11.51
CA GLU A 180 -18.88 -13.87 -12.21
C GLU A 180 -19.26 -13.87 -13.68
N GLY A 181 -18.27 -13.95 -14.58
CA GLY A 181 -18.46 -14.02 -16.03
C GLY A 181 -17.80 -12.88 -16.80
N ASP A 182 -18.17 -12.75 -18.07
CA ASP A 182 -17.63 -11.72 -18.98
C ASP A 182 -18.42 -10.42 -18.79
N ILE A 183 -17.78 -9.40 -18.23
CA ILE A 183 -18.45 -8.15 -17.87
C ILE A 183 -17.77 -6.99 -18.58
N PHE A 184 -18.57 -6.26 -19.36
CA PHE A 184 -18.14 -5.08 -20.10
C PHE A 184 -18.67 -3.79 -19.46
N ASN A 185 -19.90 -3.83 -18.92
CA ASN A 185 -20.52 -2.74 -18.20
C ASN A 185 -21.38 -3.27 -17.03
N LEU A 186 -21.47 -2.49 -15.96
CA LEU A 186 -22.39 -2.74 -14.84
C LEU A 186 -23.05 -1.43 -14.42
N ASP A 187 -24.37 -1.49 -14.23
CA ASP A 187 -25.15 -0.37 -13.74
C ASP A 187 -25.56 -0.63 -12.29
N ILE A 188 -25.34 0.35 -11.42
CA ILE A 188 -25.76 0.31 -10.03
C ILE A 188 -26.77 1.44 -9.79
N ASP A 189 -28.00 1.06 -9.42
CA ASP A 189 -29.02 2.02 -8.99
C ASP A 189 -28.75 2.44 -7.53
N LEU A 190 -28.11 3.59 -7.39
CA LEU A 190 -27.78 4.19 -6.10
C LEU A 190 -29.02 4.66 -5.35
N GLN A 191 -30.11 4.99 -6.05
CA GLN A 191 -31.37 5.47 -5.46
C GLN A 191 -32.09 4.31 -4.78
N GLU A 192 -32.16 3.15 -5.42
CA GLU A 192 -32.73 1.93 -4.83
C GLU A 192 -31.96 1.49 -3.58
N ILE A 193 -30.63 1.66 -3.57
CA ILE A 193 -29.78 1.38 -2.40
C ILE A 193 -30.05 2.36 -1.24
N GLY A 194 -30.72 3.49 -1.49
CA GLY A 194 -31.01 4.49 -0.46
C GLY A 194 -29.78 5.28 -0.01
N MET A 195 -28.78 5.42 -0.88
CA MET A 195 -27.58 6.20 -0.58
C MET A 195 -27.90 7.70 -0.54
N PRO A 196 -27.52 8.45 0.51
CA PRO A 196 -27.66 9.90 0.54
C PRO A 196 -26.67 10.60 -0.42
N ALA A 197 -26.89 11.88 -0.71
CA ALA A 197 -25.93 12.69 -1.46
C ALA A 197 -24.60 12.77 -0.70
N GLY A 198 -23.47 12.61 -1.39
CA GLY A 198 -22.16 12.59 -0.75
C GLY A 198 -21.03 12.06 -1.62
N LEU A 199 -19.83 12.01 -1.06
CA LEU A 199 -18.66 11.40 -1.68
C LEU A 199 -18.58 9.93 -1.29
N TYR A 200 -18.35 9.06 -2.27
CA TYR A 200 -18.27 7.62 -2.10
C TYR A 200 -17.04 7.04 -2.77
N GLN A 201 -16.63 5.87 -2.30
CA GLN A 201 -15.57 5.06 -2.88
C GLN A 201 -16.14 3.72 -3.32
N LEU A 202 -15.93 3.39 -4.59
CA LEU A 202 -16.16 2.06 -5.16
C LEU A 202 -14.84 1.29 -5.12
N ASN A 203 -14.84 0.17 -4.43
CA ASN A 203 -13.76 -0.82 -4.42
C ASN A 203 -14.18 -2.01 -5.27
N ILE A 204 -13.28 -2.43 -6.16
CA ILE A 204 -13.46 -3.61 -7.00
C ILE A 204 -12.27 -4.50 -6.77
N ARG A 205 -12.52 -5.72 -6.27
CA ARG A 205 -11.49 -6.74 -6.11
C ARG A 205 -11.67 -7.82 -7.15
N TYR A 206 -10.57 -8.14 -7.82
CA TYR A 206 -10.46 -9.12 -8.89
C TYR A 206 -9.13 -9.85 -8.68
N GLU A 207 -9.14 -11.18 -8.55
CA GLU A 207 -7.95 -11.96 -8.14
C GLU A 207 -7.25 -11.29 -6.93
N ASP A 208 -5.97 -10.94 -7.10
CA ASP A 208 -5.15 -10.24 -6.10
C ASP A 208 -5.16 -8.71 -6.28
N PHE A 209 -5.87 -8.21 -7.30
CA PHE A 209 -5.97 -6.78 -7.60
C PHE A 209 -7.15 -6.14 -6.87
N VAL A 210 -6.92 -4.92 -6.38
CA VAL A 210 -7.97 -4.04 -5.86
C VAL A 210 -7.88 -2.71 -6.60
N VAL A 211 -8.95 -2.34 -7.28
CA VAL A 211 -9.11 -1.03 -7.92
C VAL A 211 -10.10 -0.20 -7.11
N SER A 212 -9.73 1.03 -6.78
CA SER A 212 -10.58 1.97 -6.06
C SER A 212 -10.83 3.22 -6.88
N LYS A 213 -12.10 3.60 -7.04
CA LYS A 213 -12.51 4.84 -7.73
C LYS A 213 -13.46 5.63 -6.84
N ARG A 214 -13.28 6.95 -6.79
CA ARG A 214 -14.18 7.85 -6.06
C ARG A 214 -15.24 8.42 -7.00
N PHE A 215 -16.45 8.58 -6.51
CA PHE A 215 -17.53 9.25 -7.24
C PHE A 215 -18.40 10.09 -6.29
N VAL A 216 -19.04 11.11 -6.85
CA VAL A 216 -19.97 11.96 -6.13
C VAL A 216 -21.39 11.51 -6.45
N LYS A 217 -22.16 11.18 -5.40
CA LYS A 217 -23.60 11.02 -5.51
C LYS A 217 -24.29 12.37 -5.26
N GLY A 218 -25.07 12.84 -6.23
CA GLY A 218 -25.93 14.01 -6.09
C GLY A 218 -27.25 13.70 -5.37
N LYS A 219 -28.26 14.55 -5.60
CA LYS A 219 -29.53 14.53 -4.87
C LYS A 219 -30.58 13.63 -5.53
#